data_AF-A0A7Y5RVS4-F1
#
_entry.id   AF-A0A7Y5RVS4-F1
#
_cell.length_a   1.000
_cell.length_b   1.000
_cell.length_c   1.000
_cell.angle_alpha   90.00
_cell.angle_beta   90.00
_cell.angle_gamma   90.00
#
_symmetry.space_group_name_H-M   'P 1'
#
loop_
_entity.id
_entity.type
_entity.pdbx_description
1 polymer ?
#
loop_
_entity_poly.entity_id
_entity_poly.type
_entity_poly.pdbx_seq_one_letter_code
_entity_poly.pdbx_strand_id
1 'polypeptide(L)'
;MPQPSPFAGLEPIARDTVCLRCGYNLRGLSGDPVRCPECGSLNPRDDVRVRDEEISRELLAMETWPAACVGATLLFLAMTGLSVALWIAGMEFRPFVIAALATIGLWVWGYRRYRAACQEAPGCVDLFVRYQLTGVGAVLGLCVVGAIGFAIKNFLSFLGPLVYVVVGASLLIVNFAVAHGPYARLRAEMDVVQHAVAEEIVRERFRRSIFRGALSWKSSDP
;
A
#
# COMPACT_ATOMS: atom_id res chain seq x y z
N MET A 1 -21.30 -4.19 21.08
CA MET A 1 -22.15 -4.28 19.87
C MET A 1 -21.49 -3.44 18.78
N PRO A 2 -21.18 -4.00 17.60
CA PRO A 2 -20.63 -3.21 16.50
C PRO A 2 -21.65 -2.14 16.09
N GLN A 3 -21.24 -0.87 16.09
CA GLN A 3 -22.11 0.19 15.60
C GLN A 3 -22.33 0.00 14.10
N PRO A 4 -23.57 0.15 13.59
CA PRO A 4 -23.81 0.16 12.16
C PRO A 4 -22.93 1.25 11.54
N SER A 5 -22.20 0.88 10.49
CA SER A 5 -21.41 1.82 9.70
C SER A 5 -22.29 3.04 9.37
N PRO A 6 -21.86 4.28 9.67
CA PRO A 6 -22.63 5.48 9.32
C PRO A 6 -22.85 5.65 7.81
N PHE A 7 -22.29 4.74 7.00
CA PHE A 7 -22.41 4.73 5.54
C PHE A 7 -23.41 3.68 5.01
N ALA A 8 -24.10 2.91 5.86
CA ALA A 8 -24.98 1.82 5.44
C ALA A 8 -26.27 2.25 4.69
N GLY A 9 -26.51 3.56 4.53
CA GLY A 9 -27.64 4.12 3.77
C GLY A 9 -27.23 5.09 2.66
N LEU A 10 -25.93 5.24 2.39
CA LEU A 10 -25.49 5.96 1.21
C LEU A 10 -25.58 4.99 0.04
N GLU A 11 -26.59 5.17 -0.83
CA GLU A 11 -26.49 4.65 -2.19
C GLU A 11 -25.08 4.96 -2.70
N PRO A 12 -24.39 3.99 -3.33
CA PRO A 12 -23.03 4.19 -3.82
C PRO A 12 -23.02 5.49 -4.60
N ILE A 13 -22.28 6.49 -4.10
CA ILE A 13 -22.22 7.84 -4.66
C ILE A 13 -22.12 7.66 -6.16
N ALA A 14 -23.19 8.01 -6.89
CA ALA A 14 -23.31 7.74 -8.31
C ALA A 14 -22.03 8.26 -8.97
N ARG A 15 -21.15 7.34 -9.37
CA ARG A 15 -19.79 7.66 -9.77
C ARG A 15 -19.84 8.70 -10.86
N ASP A 16 -19.04 9.75 -10.73
CA ASP A 16 -19.04 10.86 -11.67
C ASP A 16 -18.76 10.31 -13.08
N THR A 17 -19.82 10.30 -13.89
CA THR A 17 -19.78 9.83 -15.27
C THR A 17 -19.17 10.97 -16.06
N VAL A 18 -17.98 10.82 -16.63
CA VAL A 18 -17.31 11.92 -17.37
C VAL A 18 -17.28 11.64 -18.87
N CYS A 19 -17.32 12.70 -19.67
CA CYS A 19 -17.20 12.61 -21.11
C CYS A 19 -15.80 12.09 -21.48
N LEU A 20 -15.76 11.04 -22.31
CA LEU A 20 -14.54 10.36 -22.72
C LEU A 20 -13.66 11.23 -23.65
N ARG A 21 -14.24 12.26 -24.29
CA ARG A 21 -13.56 13.14 -25.23
C ARG A 21 -13.01 14.42 -24.59
N CYS A 22 -13.85 15.16 -23.85
CA CYS A 22 -13.46 16.46 -23.27
C CYS A 22 -13.38 16.48 -21.74
N GLY A 23 -13.80 15.42 -21.04
CA GLY A 23 -13.77 15.35 -19.58
C GLY A 23 -14.93 16.04 -18.85
N TYR A 24 -15.91 16.61 -19.56
CA TYR A 24 -17.10 17.22 -18.96
C TYR A 24 -17.89 16.24 -18.08
N ASN A 25 -18.37 16.67 -16.91
CA ASN A 25 -19.16 15.82 -16.00
C ASN A 25 -20.57 15.58 -16.58
N LEU A 26 -20.87 14.34 -16.94
CA LEU A 26 -22.15 13.87 -17.48
C LEU A 26 -23.15 13.44 -16.40
N ARG A 27 -22.85 13.67 -15.11
CA ARG A 27 -23.76 13.34 -14.02
C ARG A 27 -25.10 14.07 -14.19
N GLY A 28 -26.19 13.33 -14.00
CA GLY A 28 -27.56 13.83 -14.15
C GLY A 28 -28.06 13.90 -15.60
N LEU A 29 -27.22 13.64 -16.60
CA LEU A 29 -27.67 13.49 -17.98
C LEU A 29 -28.28 12.09 -18.20
N SER A 30 -29.43 12.07 -18.84
CA SER A 30 -30.15 10.86 -19.23
C SER A 30 -29.81 10.45 -20.66
N GLY A 31 -30.04 9.17 -20.98
CA GLY A 31 -29.77 8.57 -22.28
C GLY A 31 -28.64 7.53 -22.25
N ASP A 32 -28.65 6.65 -23.24
CA ASP A 32 -27.54 5.74 -23.55
C ASP A 32 -27.48 5.56 -25.08
N PRO A 33 -26.47 6.13 -25.77
CA PRO A 33 -25.32 6.85 -25.21
C PRO A 33 -25.66 8.27 -24.70
N VAL A 34 -24.96 8.71 -23.65
CA VAL A 34 -25.08 10.08 -23.12
C VAL A 34 -24.33 11.05 -24.04
N ARG A 35 -25.05 12.04 -24.59
CA ARG A 35 -24.44 13.09 -25.40
C ARG A 35 -23.83 14.18 -24.53
N CYS A 36 -22.54 14.45 -24.72
CA CYS A 36 -21.85 15.53 -24.03
C CYS A 36 -22.32 16.90 -24.57
N PRO A 37 -22.74 17.84 -23.71
CA PRO A 37 -23.17 19.16 -24.14
C PRO A 37 -22.01 20.04 -24.67
N GLU A 38 -20.78 19.81 -24.20
CA GLU A 38 -19.62 20.61 -24.61
C GLU A 38 -19.08 20.21 -25.98
N CYS A 39 -18.83 18.92 -26.21
CA CYS A 39 -18.15 18.45 -27.43
C CYS A 39 -19.04 17.63 -28.38
N GLY A 40 -20.30 17.40 -28.01
CA GLY A 40 -21.27 16.62 -28.78
C GLY A 40 -20.97 15.13 -28.86
N SER A 41 -19.93 14.61 -28.19
CA SER A 41 -19.58 13.20 -28.25
C SER A 41 -20.68 12.34 -27.59
N LEU A 42 -20.94 11.18 -28.17
CA LEU A 42 -21.82 10.16 -27.60
C LEU A 42 -20.98 9.24 -26.71
N ASN A 43 -21.34 9.10 -25.44
CA ASN A 43 -20.60 8.31 -24.45
C ASN A 43 -21.51 7.18 -23.97
N PRO A 44 -21.25 5.91 -24.35
CA PRO A 44 -22.03 4.77 -23.88
C PRO A 44 -21.96 4.68 -22.36
N ARG A 45 -23.08 4.53 -21.66
CA ARG A 45 -23.08 4.49 -20.19
C ARG A 45 -22.24 3.33 -19.64
N ASP A 46 -22.21 2.22 -20.37
CA ASP A 46 -21.44 1.03 -20.00
C ASP A 46 -19.93 1.21 -20.21
N ASP A 47 -19.50 1.98 -21.22
CA ASP A 47 -18.07 2.28 -21.46
C ASP A 47 -17.52 3.38 -20.53
N VAL A 48 -18.38 4.20 -19.93
CA VAL A 48 -17.95 5.22 -18.94
C VAL A 48 -17.70 4.58 -17.56
N ARG A 49 -18.11 3.34 -17.34
CA ARG A 49 -17.68 2.57 -16.17
C ARG A 49 -16.27 2.06 -16.42
N VAL A 50 -15.28 2.77 -15.89
CA VAL A 50 -13.94 2.20 -15.70
C VAL A 50 -14.13 0.85 -15.02
N ARG A 51 -13.74 -0.25 -15.68
CA ARG A 51 -14.00 -1.60 -15.16
C ARG A 51 -13.27 -1.71 -13.83
N ASP A 52 -14.01 -2.00 -12.76
CA ASP A 52 -13.46 -2.17 -11.41
C ASP A 52 -12.34 -3.20 -11.36
N GLU A 53 -12.38 -4.17 -12.26
CA GLU A 53 -11.35 -5.18 -12.47
C GLU A 53 -9.99 -4.58 -12.87
N GLU A 54 -9.97 -3.54 -13.69
CA GLU A 54 -8.73 -2.89 -14.14
C GLU A 54 -8.13 -2.05 -13.02
N ILE A 55 -8.95 -1.28 -12.29
CA ILE A 55 -8.51 -0.52 -11.10
C ILE A 55 -7.97 -1.49 -10.05
N SER A 56 -8.67 -2.58 -9.78
CA SER A 56 -8.26 -3.59 -8.78
C SER A 56 -6.92 -4.22 -9.13
N ARG A 57 -6.63 -4.48 -10.42
CA ARG A 57 -5.32 -4.98 -10.86
C ARG A 57 -4.20 -3.98 -10.62
N GLU A 58 -4.44 -2.70 -10.93
CA GLU A 58 -3.45 -1.63 -10.67
C GLU A 58 -3.22 -1.44 -9.16
N LEU A 59 -4.27 -1.49 -8.35
CA LEU A 59 -4.17 -1.43 -6.89
C LEU A 59 -3.33 -2.58 -6.33
N LEU A 60 -3.61 -3.83 -6.72
CA LEU A 60 -2.80 -4.98 -6.31
C LEU A 60 -1.32 -4.81 -6.70
N ALA A 61 -1.05 -4.27 -7.90
CA ALA A 61 0.31 -3.98 -8.32
C ALA A 61 0.98 -2.91 -7.44
N MET A 62 0.24 -1.89 -6.98
CA MET A 62 0.75 -0.85 -6.08
C MET A 62 0.94 -1.33 -4.63
N GLU A 63 0.14 -2.30 -4.17
CA GLU A 63 0.21 -2.83 -2.79
C GLU A 63 1.37 -3.81 -2.57
N THR A 64 1.76 -4.55 -3.60
CA THR A 64 2.83 -5.56 -3.50
C THR A 64 4.19 -4.96 -3.16
N TRP A 65 4.52 -3.78 -3.70
CA TRP A 65 5.85 -3.18 -3.55
C TRP A 65 6.14 -2.64 -2.13
N PRO A 66 5.22 -1.91 -1.46
CA PRO A 66 5.38 -1.53 -0.06
C PRO A 66 5.52 -2.74 0.86
N ALA A 67 4.71 -3.78 0.64
CA ALA A 67 4.81 -5.03 1.40
C ALA A 67 6.17 -5.73 1.22
N ALA A 68 6.67 -5.80 -0.03
CA ALA A 68 8.00 -6.33 -0.31
C ALA A 68 9.12 -5.52 0.38
N CYS A 69 9.01 -4.20 0.42
CA CYS A 69 9.97 -3.34 1.12
C CYS A 69 9.94 -3.52 2.64
N VAL A 70 8.75 -3.67 3.24
CA VAL A 70 8.63 -4.02 4.67
C VAL A 70 9.27 -5.38 4.92
N GLY A 71 8.96 -6.39 4.10
CA GLY A 71 9.57 -7.73 4.20
C GLY A 71 11.09 -7.70 4.10
N ALA A 72 11.64 -6.95 3.15
CA ALA A 72 13.09 -6.75 3.01
C ALA A 72 13.72 -6.10 4.25
N THR A 73 13.03 -5.13 4.84
CA THR A 73 13.49 -4.43 6.06
C THR A 73 13.47 -5.35 7.28
N LEU A 74 12.40 -6.14 7.45
CA LEU A 74 12.30 -7.15 8.51
C LEU A 74 13.42 -8.19 8.39
N LEU A 75 13.65 -8.69 7.18
CA LEU A 75 14.71 -9.65 6.91
C LEU A 75 16.09 -9.06 7.22
N PHE A 76 16.33 -7.81 6.81
CA PHE A 76 17.57 -7.09 7.13
C PHE A 76 17.80 -6.97 8.65
N LEU A 77 16.78 -6.58 9.41
CA LEU A 77 16.85 -6.48 10.88
C LEU A 77 17.13 -7.83 11.54
N ALA A 78 16.42 -8.89 11.10
CA ALA A 78 16.63 -10.24 11.61
C ALA A 78 18.05 -10.74 11.33
N MET A 79 18.54 -10.56 10.09
CA MET A 79 19.90 -10.92 9.69
C MET A 79 20.95 -10.13 10.47
N THR A 80 20.71 -8.84 10.71
CA THR A 80 21.62 -7.99 11.52
C THR A 80 21.68 -8.50 12.96
N GLY A 81 20.53 -8.79 13.59
CA GLY A 81 20.49 -9.35 14.93
C GLY A 81 21.23 -10.69 15.04
N LEU A 82 21.02 -11.59 14.08
CA LEU A 82 21.75 -12.85 13.99
C LEU A 82 23.25 -12.63 13.80
N SER A 83 23.65 -11.70 12.92
CA SER A 83 25.06 -11.36 12.68
C SER A 83 25.76 -10.93 13.97
N VAL A 84 25.12 -10.05 14.74
CA VAL A 84 25.63 -9.57 16.04
C VAL A 84 25.77 -10.72 17.03
N ALA A 85 24.78 -11.61 17.12
CA ALA A 85 24.84 -12.77 18.01
C ALA A 85 26.01 -13.72 17.64
N LEU A 86 26.20 -13.99 16.35
CA LEU A 86 27.28 -14.88 15.89
C LEU A 86 28.66 -14.25 16.06
N TRP A 87 28.76 -12.92 15.93
CA TRP A 87 30.00 -12.20 16.23
C TRP A 87 30.43 -12.31 17.68
N ILE A 88 29.48 -12.15 18.60
CA ILE A 88 29.71 -12.33 20.04
C ILE A 88 30.19 -13.77 20.31
N ALA A 89 29.75 -14.74 19.50
CA ALA A 89 30.20 -16.13 19.56
C ALA A 89 31.52 -16.42 18.80
N GLY A 90 32.17 -15.42 18.21
CA GLY A 90 33.47 -15.56 17.54
C GLY A 90 33.43 -16.14 16.11
N MET A 91 32.26 -16.13 15.44
CA MET A 91 32.12 -16.64 14.06
C MET A 91 32.37 -15.58 12.98
N GLU A 92 32.72 -16.02 11.77
CA GLU A 92 33.00 -15.12 10.63
C GLU A 92 31.73 -14.46 10.04
N PHE A 93 31.87 -13.20 9.60
CA PHE A 93 30.77 -12.35 9.13
C PHE A 93 30.45 -12.37 7.62
N ARG A 94 31.33 -12.93 6.78
CA ARG A 94 31.25 -12.77 5.32
C ARG A 94 29.87 -13.02 4.68
N PRO A 95 29.10 -14.08 5.04
CA PRO A 95 27.79 -14.31 4.42
C PRO A 95 26.75 -13.22 4.76
N PHE A 96 26.90 -12.53 5.90
CA PHE A 96 25.96 -11.50 6.33
C PHE A 96 26.08 -10.22 5.53
N VAL A 97 27.29 -9.86 5.10
CA VAL A 97 27.51 -8.70 4.23
C VAL A 97 26.80 -8.89 2.89
N ILE A 98 26.88 -10.10 2.31
CA ILE A 98 26.21 -10.41 1.04
C ILE A 98 24.68 -10.35 1.22
N ALA A 99 24.15 -10.94 2.30
CA ALA A 99 22.72 -10.90 2.61
C ALA A 99 22.21 -9.46 2.86
N ALA A 100 22.99 -8.63 3.55
CA ALA A 100 22.69 -7.22 3.77
C ALA A 100 22.63 -6.44 2.45
N LEU A 101 23.59 -6.64 1.55
CA LEU A 101 23.57 -6.01 0.24
C LEU A 101 22.38 -6.48 -0.62
N ALA A 102 22.04 -7.77 -0.58
CA ALA A 102 20.89 -8.32 -1.29
C ALA A 102 19.57 -7.73 -0.79
N THR A 103 19.39 -7.60 0.52
CA THR A 103 18.18 -7.00 1.12
C THR A 103 18.06 -5.50 0.82
N ILE A 104 19.17 -4.75 0.86
CA ILE A 104 19.20 -3.35 0.42
C ILE A 104 18.84 -3.25 -1.07
N GLY A 105 19.40 -4.12 -1.92
CA GLY A 105 19.08 -4.15 -3.35
C GLY A 105 17.59 -4.42 -3.62
N LEU A 106 17.01 -5.38 -2.90
CA LEU A 106 15.57 -5.70 -2.98
C LEU A 106 14.72 -4.51 -2.53
N TRP A 107 15.11 -3.82 -1.45
CA TRP A 107 14.41 -2.64 -0.95
C TRP A 107 14.46 -1.48 -1.97
N VAL A 108 15.65 -1.18 -2.51
CA VAL A 108 15.83 -0.12 -3.53
C VAL A 108 15.03 -0.45 -4.79
N TRP A 109 15.00 -1.71 -5.21
CA TRP A 109 14.21 -2.14 -6.35
C TRP A 109 12.70 -2.00 -6.10
N GLY A 110 12.21 -2.45 -4.94
CA GLY A 110 10.82 -2.29 -4.54
C GLY A 110 10.39 -0.82 -4.46
N TYR A 111 11.23 0.04 -3.88
CA TYR A 111 11.00 1.49 -3.82
C TYR A 111 10.90 2.12 -5.23
N ARG A 112 11.83 1.77 -6.14
CA ARG A 112 11.79 2.27 -7.52
C ARG A 112 10.53 1.81 -8.26
N ARG A 113 10.10 0.56 -8.06
CA ARG A 113 8.86 0.03 -8.65
C ARG A 113 7.62 0.72 -8.09
N TYR A 114 7.56 0.94 -6.77
CA TYR A 114 6.50 1.71 -6.14
C TYR A 114 6.43 3.13 -6.70
N ARG A 115 7.56 3.85 -6.74
CA ARG A 115 7.65 5.21 -7.29
C ARG A 115 7.17 5.27 -8.75
N ALA A 116 7.58 4.30 -9.57
CA ALA A 116 7.15 4.21 -10.96
C ALA A 116 5.64 3.92 -11.08
N ALA A 117 5.10 3.03 -10.25
CA ALA A 117 3.66 2.73 -10.21
C ALA A 117 2.83 3.95 -9.77
N CYS A 118 3.37 4.77 -8.87
CA CYS A 118 2.74 6.01 -8.43
C CYS A 118 2.85 7.19 -9.44
N GLN A 119 3.47 6.99 -10.62
CA GLN A 119 3.69 8.04 -11.63
C GLN A 119 4.27 9.36 -11.07
N GLU A 120 5.10 9.28 -10.03
CA GLU A 120 5.65 10.46 -9.33
C GLU A 120 4.60 11.43 -8.75
N ALA A 121 3.38 10.96 -8.50
CA ALA A 121 2.34 11.77 -7.86
C ALA A 121 2.84 12.37 -6.53
N PRO A 122 2.59 13.68 -6.28
CA PRO A 122 3.07 14.34 -5.08
C PRO A 122 2.48 13.69 -3.83
N GLY A 123 3.31 13.47 -2.81
CA GLY A 123 2.91 12.85 -1.55
C GLY A 123 3.05 11.33 -1.48
N CYS A 124 3.11 10.60 -2.61
CA CYS A 124 3.27 9.14 -2.58
C CYS A 124 4.56 8.70 -1.89
N VAL A 125 5.67 9.37 -2.19
CA VAL A 125 6.98 9.04 -1.61
C VAL A 125 7.02 9.32 -0.10
N ASP A 126 6.48 10.46 0.32
CA ASP A 126 6.41 10.83 1.74
C ASP A 126 5.54 9.85 2.52
N LEU A 127 4.37 9.49 1.97
CA LEU A 127 3.47 8.52 2.59
C LEU A 127 4.11 7.13 2.68
N PHE A 128 4.82 6.69 1.65
CA PHE A 128 5.61 5.46 1.67
C PHE A 128 6.67 5.48 2.76
N VAL A 129 7.44 6.57 2.89
CA VAL A 129 8.48 6.69 3.92
C VAL A 129 7.87 6.64 5.32
N ARG A 130 6.78 7.37 5.57
CA ARG A 130 6.05 7.32 6.85
C ARG A 130 5.56 5.91 7.15
N TYR A 131 4.97 5.23 6.16
CA TYR A 131 4.52 3.85 6.29
C TYR A 131 5.68 2.89 6.66
N GLN A 132 6.83 3.01 5.99
CA GLN A 132 8.02 2.22 6.33
C GLN A 132 8.53 2.54 7.74
N LEU A 133 8.65 3.81 8.11
CA LEU A 133 9.12 4.23 9.43
C LEU A 133 8.19 3.73 10.55
N THR A 134 6.87 3.81 10.36
CA THR A 134 5.90 3.27 11.32
C THR A 134 6.00 1.75 11.42
N GLY A 135 6.15 1.04 10.30
CA GLY A 135 6.36 -0.41 10.29
C GLY A 135 7.64 -0.82 11.03
N VAL A 136 8.76 -0.14 10.75
CA VAL A 136 10.04 -0.37 11.46
C VAL A 136 9.91 -0.03 12.95
N GLY A 137 9.27 1.09 13.29
CA GLY A 137 9.04 1.50 14.68
C GLY A 137 8.26 0.45 15.47
N ALA A 138 7.20 -0.13 14.87
CA ALA A 138 6.42 -1.19 15.50
C ALA A 138 7.25 -2.45 15.80
N VAL A 139 8.17 -2.79 14.88
CA VAL A 139 9.06 -3.95 15.01
C VAL A 139 10.15 -3.70 16.04
N LEU A 140 10.76 -2.53 16.04
CA LEU A 140 11.72 -2.13 17.08
C LEU A 140 11.06 -2.14 18.45
N GLY A 141 9.81 -1.69 18.55
CA GLY A 141 8.99 -1.80 19.77
C GLY A 141 8.85 -3.26 20.24
N LEU A 142 8.56 -4.21 19.33
CA LEU A 142 8.54 -5.64 19.65
C LEU A 142 9.91 -6.14 20.16
N CYS A 143 11.01 -5.73 19.53
CA CYS A 143 12.35 -6.10 19.97
C CYS A 143 12.65 -5.57 21.38
N VAL A 144 12.27 -4.32 21.68
CA VAL A 144 12.42 -3.71 23.01
C VAL A 144 11.58 -4.47 24.05
N VAL A 145 10.32 -4.78 23.74
CA VAL A 145 9.46 -5.59 24.61
C VAL A 145 10.08 -6.96 24.89
N GLY A 146 10.62 -7.63 23.87
CA GLY A 146 11.32 -8.90 24.01
C GLY A 146 12.57 -8.80 24.91
N ALA A 147 13.37 -7.75 24.73
CA ALA A 147 14.56 -7.50 25.55
C ALA A 147 14.21 -7.21 27.02
N ILE A 148 13.16 -6.41 27.26
CA ILE A 148 12.62 -6.15 28.61
C ILE A 148 12.11 -7.46 29.23
N GLY A 149 11.34 -8.24 28.48
CA GLY A 149 10.86 -9.55 28.94
C GLY A 149 12.00 -10.49 29.33
N PHE A 150 13.07 -10.54 28.53
CA PHE A 150 14.26 -11.33 28.83
C PHE A 150 14.99 -10.83 30.10
N ALA A 151 15.15 -9.51 30.26
CA ALA A 151 15.76 -8.93 31.46
C ALA A 151 14.93 -9.22 32.72
N ILE A 152 13.60 -9.06 32.63
CA ILE A 152 12.65 -9.38 33.70
C ILE A 152 12.73 -10.87 34.07
N LYS A 153 12.78 -11.77 33.09
CA LYS A 153 12.94 -13.21 33.33
C LYS A 153 14.20 -13.51 34.15
N ASN A 154 15.32 -12.87 33.82
CA ASN A 154 16.58 -13.09 34.54
C ASN A 154 16.53 -12.53 35.97
N PHE A 155 15.85 -11.40 36.17
CA PHE A 155 15.74 -10.75 37.48
C PHE A 155 14.69 -11.40 38.41
N LEU A 156 13.54 -11.81 37.85
CA LEU A 156 12.38 -12.34 38.57
C LEU A 156 12.28 -13.86 38.47
N SER A 157 13.38 -14.57 38.25
CA SER A 157 13.41 -16.04 38.12
C SER A 157 12.77 -16.76 39.32
N PHE A 158 12.68 -16.10 40.48
CA PHE A 158 12.03 -16.59 41.70
C PHE A 158 10.48 -16.48 41.70
N LEU A 159 9.87 -15.56 40.93
CA LEU A 159 8.42 -15.30 40.97
C LEU A 159 7.57 -16.28 40.13
N GLY A 160 8.20 -17.26 39.48
CA GLY A 160 7.53 -18.31 38.72
C GLY A 160 7.10 -17.91 37.30
N PRO A 161 6.83 -18.89 36.42
CA PRO A 161 6.63 -18.69 34.99
C PRO A 161 5.34 -17.90 34.63
N LEU A 162 4.32 -17.93 35.49
CA LEU A 162 3.04 -17.26 35.23
C LEU A 162 3.19 -15.73 35.14
N VAL A 163 3.98 -15.13 36.04
CA VAL A 163 4.21 -13.68 36.07
C VAL A 163 4.88 -13.21 34.78
N TYR A 164 5.85 -13.98 34.27
CA TYR A 164 6.51 -13.70 33.00
C TYR A 164 5.53 -13.70 31.81
N VAL A 165 4.64 -14.70 31.75
CA VAL A 165 3.65 -14.81 30.66
C VAL A 165 2.70 -13.62 30.69
N VAL A 166 2.21 -13.23 31.86
CA VAL A 166 1.29 -12.09 32.00
C VAL A 166 1.97 -10.78 31.60
N VAL A 167 3.15 -10.49 32.14
CA VAL A 167 3.89 -9.24 31.82
C VAL A 167 4.26 -9.19 30.34
N GLY A 168 4.78 -10.29 29.79
CA GLY A 168 5.12 -10.38 28.37
C GLY A 168 3.91 -10.16 27.46
N ALA A 169 2.78 -10.81 27.76
CA ALA A 169 1.54 -10.62 27.01
C ALA A 169 1.02 -9.18 27.10
N SER A 170 1.04 -8.56 28.29
CA SER A 170 0.62 -7.16 28.46
C SER A 170 1.49 -6.20 27.64
N LEU A 171 2.82 -6.37 27.64
CA LEU A 171 3.72 -5.54 26.85
C LEU A 171 3.49 -5.70 25.34
N LEU A 172 3.22 -6.93 24.87
CA LEU A 172 2.88 -7.18 23.47
C LEU A 172 1.55 -6.52 23.07
N ILE A 173 0.53 -6.61 23.92
CA ILE A 173 -0.77 -5.96 23.69
C ILE A 173 -0.61 -4.44 23.62
N VAL A 174 0.16 -3.85 24.54
CA VAL A 174 0.43 -2.40 24.52
C VAL A 174 1.18 -1.99 23.26
N ASN A 175 2.22 -2.73 22.87
CA ASN A 175 2.96 -2.43 21.64
C ASN A 175 2.06 -2.51 20.39
N PHE A 176 1.22 -3.55 20.30
CA PHE A 176 0.27 -3.69 19.21
C PHE A 176 -0.76 -2.54 19.20
N ALA A 177 -1.34 -2.19 20.35
CA ALA A 177 -2.31 -1.10 20.45
C ALA A 177 -1.71 0.26 20.05
N VAL A 178 -0.48 0.55 20.48
CA VAL A 178 0.23 1.80 20.16
C VAL A 178 0.59 1.86 18.66
N ALA A 179 1.04 0.74 18.09
CA ALA A 179 1.43 0.69 16.67
C ALA A 179 0.24 0.63 15.71
N HIS A 180 -0.88 0.01 16.11
CA HIS A 180 -2.00 -0.28 15.22
C HIS A 180 -2.69 1.00 14.72
N GLY A 181 -2.95 1.97 15.60
CA GLY A 181 -3.64 3.21 15.23
C GLY A 181 -2.94 4.02 14.14
N PRO A 182 -1.67 4.41 14.33
CA PRO A 182 -0.89 5.13 13.32
C PRO A 182 -0.76 4.35 12.01
N TYR A 183 -0.54 3.04 12.09
CA TYR A 183 -0.42 2.18 10.91
C TYR A 183 -1.72 2.10 10.12
N ALA A 184 -2.86 1.88 10.79
CA ALA A 184 -4.17 1.84 10.15
C ALA A 184 -4.53 3.17 9.48
N ARG A 185 -4.19 4.30 10.11
CA ARG A 185 -4.36 5.63 9.52
C ARG A 185 -3.53 5.82 8.26
N LEU A 186 -2.23 5.52 8.31
CA LEU A 186 -1.35 5.63 7.14
C LEU A 186 -1.78 4.69 6.01
N ARG A 187 -2.27 3.50 6.35
CA ARG A 187 -2.82 2.56 5.37
C ARG A 187 -4.04 3.13 4.66
N ALA A 188 -4.98 3.71 5.41
CA ALA A 188 -6.16 4.35 4.82
C ALA A 188 -5.80 5.56 3.94
N GLU A 189 -4.84 6.40 4.36
CA GLU A 189 -4.32 7.50 3.54
C GLU A 189 -3.67 6.97 2.25
N MET A 190 -2.94 5.84 2.34
CA MET A 190 -2.29 5.22 1.19
C MET A 190 -3.29 4.62 0.22
N ASP A 191 -4.34 3.96 0.71
CA ASP A 191 -5.40 3.39 -0.13
C ASP A 191 -6.10 4.49 -0.94
N VAL A 192 -6.39 5.66 -0.35
CA VAL A 192 -7.00 6.80 -1.05
C VAL A 192 -6.09 7.32 -2.18
N VAL A 193 -4.80 7.52 -1.89
CA VAL A 193 -3.85 8.01 -2.89
C VAL A 193 -3.63 6.99 -4.01
N GLN A 194 -3.48 5.72 -3.67
CA GLN A 194 -3.32 4.63 -4.64
C GLN A 194 -4.55 4.49 -5.54
N HIS A 195 -5.75 4.62 -4.98
CA HIS A 195 -6.98 4.57 -5.77
C HIS A 195 -7.07 5.72 -6.77
N ALA A 196 -6.75 6.94 -6.34
CA ALA A 196 -6.73 8.10 -7.23
C ALA A 196 -5.71 7.94 -8.37
N VAL A 197 -4.52 7.44 -8.08
CA VAL A 197 -3.50 7.17 -9.12
C VAL A 197 -3.91 6.03 -10.05
N ALA A 198 -4.48 4.95 -9.52
CA ALA A 198 -4.96 3.83 -10.31
C ALA A 198 -6.07 4.26 -11.28
N GLU A 199 -7.04 5.06 -10.82
CA GLU A 199 -8.08 5.64 -11.68
C GLU A 199 -7.51 6.48 -12.82
N GLU A 200 -6.52 7.34 -12.53
CA GLU A 200 -5.91 8.18 -13.57
C GLU A 200 -5.11 7.35 -14.58
N ILE A 201 -4.38 6.32 -14.13
CA ILE A 201 -3.67 5.38 -15.03
C ILE A 201 -4.65 4.69 -15.96
N VAL A 202 -5.76 4.17 -15.44
CA VAL A 202 -6.75 3.47 -16.25
C VAL A 202 -7.45 4.44 -17.21
N ARG A 203 -7.82 5.64 -16.74
CA ARG A 203 -8.40 6.70 -17.58
C ARG A 203 -7.45 7.10 -18.71
N GLU A 204 -6.17 7.25 -18.43
CA GLU A 204 -5.17 7.56 -19.46
C GLU A 204 -5.00 6.42 -20.47
N ARG A 205 -4.94 5.17 -19.99
CA ARG A 205 -4.86 3.97 -20.85
C ARG A 205 -6.06 3.88 -21.77
N PHE A 206 -7.25 4.17 -21.25
CA PHE A 206 -8.49 4.19 -22.02
C PHE A 206 -8.52 5.33 -23.05
N ARG A 207 -8.10 6.54 -22.69
CA ARG A 207 -7.93 7.63 -23.68
C ARG A 207 -7.01 7.21 -24.82
N ARG A 208 -5.85 6.61 -24.49
CA ARG A 208 -4.87 6.13 -25.48
C ARG A 208 -5.43 5.02 -26.37
N SER A 209 -6.26 4.11 -25.84
CA SER A 209 -6.87 3.05 -26.64
C SER A 209 -7.90 3.60 -27.64
N ILE A 210 -8.72 4.58 -27.23
CA ILE A 210 -9.64 5.29 -28.13
C ILE A 210 -8.88 5.98 -29.27
N PHE A 211 -7.81 6.72 -28.94
CA PHE A 211 -7.01 7.41 -29.97
C PHE A 211 -6.36 6.42 -30.95
N ARG A 212 -5.85 5.29 -30.48
CA ARG A 212 -5.29 4.25 -31.35
C ARG A 212 -6.34 3.60 -32.24
N GLY A 213 -7.53 3.31 -31.71
CA GLY A 213 -8.65 2.76 -32.49
C GLY A 213 -9.14 3.73 -33.56
N ALA A 214 -9.19 5.03 -33.25
CA ALA A 214 -9.56 6.07 -34.20
C ALA A 214 -8.52 6.21 -35.34
N LEU A 215 -7.23 6.02 -35.04
CA LEU A 215 -6.17 6.03 -36.04
C LEU A 215 -6.21 4.78 -36.94
N SER A 216 -6.47 3.60 -36.39
CA SER A 216 -6.57 2.37 -37.20
C SER A 216 -7.76 2.40 -38.17
N TRP A 217 -8.87 3.06 -37.80
CA TRP A 217 -10.03 3.17 -38.68
C TRP A 217 -9.75 4.01 -39.93
N LYS A 218 -8.97 5.10 -39.80
CA LYS A 218 -8.59 5.96 -40.94
C LYS A 218 -7.67 5.28 -41.96
N SER A 219 -6.95 4.22 -41.58
CA SER A 219 -6.06 3.49 -42.50
C SER A 219 -6.76 2.37 -43.30
N SER A 220 -8.04 2.12 -43.03
CA SER A 220 -8.81 1.03 -43.65
C SER A 220 -9.81 1.49 -44.72
N ASP A 221 -9.87 2.77 -45.06
CA ASP A 221 -10.61 3.25 -46.22
C ASP A 221 -9.73 3.10 -47.49
N PRO A 222 -10.12 2.25 -48.45
CA PRO A 222 -9.40 2.01 -49.70
C PRO A 222 -9.48 3.17 -50.70
#